data_AF-A0A0F8YSS0-F1
#
_entry.id   AF-A0A0F8YSS0-F1
#
_cell.length_a   1.000
_cell.length_b   1.000
_cell.length_c   1.000
_cell.angle_alpha   90.00
_cell.angle_beta   90.00
_cell.angle_gamma   90.00
#
_symmetry.space_group_name_H-M   'P 1'
#
loop_
_entity.id
_entity.type
_entity.pdbx_description
1 polymer ?
#
loop_
_entity_poly.entity_id
_entity_poly.type
_entity_poly.pdbx_seq_one_letter_code
_entity_poly.pdbx_strand_id
1 'polypeptide(L)'
;RNPVGMDWNPVTGDLWTAVNERDKLGNNLVPDYITSVKKGGWYGWPYSYYGNINDPRWKDEPHQDLVDKSIVPDVPMGSHTASLGLTFYTADTFPSTYKNGAFVGQHGSWNRAEFAGYKVMFVPFENGTPQQPEDFLTGFIADEEAGKVYGRPVGVAVAPDGSLLVNDDDSGIIWKVAAK
;
A
#
# COMPACT_ATOMS: atom_id res chain seq x y z
N ARG A 1 -9.75 0.06 -6.14
CA ARG A 1 -11.12 0.03 -5.56
C ARG A 1 -11.35 1.08 -4.48
N ASN A 2 -10.57 1.09 -3.40
CA ASN A 2 -10.73 2.00 -2.26
C ASN A 2 -9.40 2.74 -1.98
N PRO A 3 -9.16 3.94 -2.55
CA PRO A 3 -7.97 4.73 -2.27
C PRO A 3 -8.06 5.39 -0.88
N VAL A 4 -7.09 5.15 -0.01
CA VAL A 4 -7.12 5.58 1.40
C VAL A 4 -6.02 6.59 1.67
N GLY A 5 -4.77 6.15 1.69
CA GLY A 5 -3.60 6.99 1.93
C GLY A 5 -3.19 7.73 0.66
N MET A 6 -2.76 8.97 0.81
CA MET A 6 -2.35 9.83 -0.30
C MET A 6 -1.20 10.74 0.12
N ASP A 7 -0.27 10.96 -0.80
CA ASP A 7 0.79 11.95 -0.66
C ASP A 7 1.31 12.37 -2.05
N TRP A 8 2.07 13.46 -2.11
CA TRP A 8 2.63 13.99 -3.34
C TRP A 8 4.08 13.55 -3.47
N ASN A 9 4.43 12.97 -4.63
CA ASN A 9 5.81 12.62 -4.93
C ASN A 9 6.67 13.90 -4.93
N PRO A 10 7.72 13.98 -4.10
CA PRO A 10 8.47 15.22 -3.92
C PRO A 10 9.37 15.57 -5.11
N VAL A 11 9.61 14.61 -6.01
CA VAL A 11 10.45 14.79 -7.20
C VAL A 11 9.61 15.20 -8.42
N THR A 12 8.46 14.55 -8.64
CA THR A 12 7.63 14.79 -9.83
C THR A 12 6.44 15.70 -9.59
N GLY A 13 6.00 15.86 -8.34
CA GLY A 13 4.76 16.55 -8.00
C GLY A 13 3.49 15.76 -8.35
N ASP A 14 3.61 14.48 -8.71
CA ASP A 14 2.45 13.61 -8.95
C ASP A 14 1.78 13.22 -7.64
N LEU A 15 0.44 13.17 -7.62
CA LEU A 15 -0.31 12.57 -6.52
C LEU A 15 -0.14 11.05 -6.56
N TRP A 16 0.12 10.43 -5.42
CA TRP A 16 0.14 8.98 -5.24
C TRP A 16 -0.90 8.55 -4.22
N THR A 17 -1.40 7.32 -4.35
CA THR A 17 -2.36 6.75 -3.41
C THR A 17 -2.11 5.27 -3.13
N ALA A 18 -2.37 4.85 -1.89
CA ALA A 18 -2.48 3.45 -1.49
C ALA A 18 -3.94 2.98 -1.61
N VAL A 19 -4.13 1.83 -2.24
CA VAL A 19 -5.45 1.31 -2.61
C VAL A 19 -5.62 -0.11 -2.11
N ASN A 20 -6.74 -0.33 -1.39
CA ASN A 20 -7.21 -1.67 -1.09
C ASN A 20 -8.01 -2.20 -2.27
N GLU A 21 -7.72 -3.42 -2.69
CA GLU A 21 -8.41 -4.10 -3.79
C GLU A 21 -9.59 -4.96 -3.31
N ARG A 22 -10.10 -5.80 -4.21
CA ARG A 22 -11.33 -6.59 -4.05
C ARG A 22 -11.09 -7.80 -3.16
N ASP A 23 -12.12 -8.10 -2.38
CA ASP A 23 -12.20 -9.31 -1.57
C ASP A 23 -12.79 -10.50 -2.35
N LYS A 24 -12.61 -11.70 -1.78
CA LYS A 24 -13.28 -12.96 -2.17
C LYS A 24 -12.94 -13.49 -3.57
N LEU A 25 -11.70 -13.28 -4.04
CA LEU A 25 -11.15 -13.88 -5.26
C LEU A 25 -10.04 -14.92 -4.99
N GLY A 26 -9.90 -15.35 -3.74
CA GLY A 26 -8.89 -16.30 -3.27
C GLY A 26 -7.80 -15.64 -2.44
N ASN A 27 -6.89 -16.45 -1.89
CA ASN A 27 -5.87 -15.97 -0.93
C ASN A 27 -4.77 -15.12 -1.58
N ASN A 28 -4.54 -15.29 -2.88
CA ASN A 28 -3.39 -14.69 -3.58
C ASN A 28 -3.83 -13.73 -4.70
N LEU A 29 -5.13 -13.39 -4.73
CA LEU A 29 -5.70 -12.38 -5.59
C LEU A 29 -6.65 -11.51 -4.75
N VAL A 30 -6.70 -10.20 -4.94
CA VAL A 30 -5.94 -9.37 -5.88
C VAL A 30 -4.91 -8.57 -5.07
N PRO A 31 -3.71 -8.24 -5.62
CA PRO A 31 -2.79 -7.36 -4.92
C PRO A 31 -3.44 -6.00 -4.62
N ASP A 32 -3.32 -5.55 -3.38
CA ASP A 32 -3.35 -4.12 -3.08
C ASP A 32 -2.19 -3.43 -3.81
N TYR A 33 -2.26 -2.12 -3.97
CA TYR A 33 -1.21 -1.39 -4.68
C TYR A 33 -1.04 0.04 -4.19
N ILE A 34 0.12 0.61 -4.48
CA ILE A 34 0.29 2.07 -4.56
C ILE A 34 0.45 2.47 -6.03
N THR A 35 -0.08 3.63 -6.40
CA THR A 35 0.00 4.11 -7.79
C THR A 35 -0.08 5.63 -7.86
N SER A 36 0.56 6.19 -8.88
CA SER A 36 0.38 7.58 -9.29
C SER A 36 -1.03 7.79 -9.85
N VAL A 37 -1.69 8.84 -9.39
CA VAL A 37 -3.05 9.21 -9.79
C VAL A 37 -3.01 10.03 -11.08
N LYS A 38 -3.61 9.51 -12.15
CA LYS A 38 -3.74 10.21 -13.42
C LYS A 38 -5.09 10.92 -13.49
N LYS A 39 -5.08 12.20 -13.87
CA LYS A 39 -6.32 12.97 -14.08
C LYS A 39 -7.18 12.28 -15.15
N GLY A 40 -8.41 11.90 -14.79
CA GLY A 40 -9.31 11.15 -15.66
C GLY A 40 -8.90 9.69 -15.88
N GLY A 41 -7.93 9.18 -15.13
CA GLY A 41 -7.44 7.81 -15.22
C GLY A 41 -8.50 6.78 -14.82
N TRP A 42 -8.50 5.66 -15.54
CA TRP A 42 -9.39 4.53 -15.29
C TRP A 42 -8.57 3.33 -14.84
N TYR A 43 -8.79 2.85 -13.61
CA TYR A 43 -7.99 1.78 -12.98
C TYR A 43 -8.76 0.44 -12.86
N GLY A 44 -9.78 0.24 -13.70
CA GLY A 44 -10.45 -1.05 -13.88
C GLY A 44 -11.64 -1.37 -12.99
N TRP A 45 -11.75 -0.81 -11.78
CA TRP A 45 -12.90 -1.07 -10.92
C TRP A 45 -14.24 -0.60 -11.54
N PRO A 46 -15.31 -1.42 -11.60
CA PRO A 46 -15.49 -2.74 -10.98
C PRO A 46 -15.28 -3.94 -11.92
N TYR A 47 -14.83 -3.74 -13.16
CA TYR A 47 -14.83 -4.75 -14.23
C TYR A 47 -13.53 -5.53 -14.38
N SER A 48 -12.39 -4.92 -14.05
CA SER A 48 -11.08 -5.56 -14.04
C SER A 48 -10.32 -5.22 -12.78
N TYR A 49 -9.25 -5.97 -12.55
CA TYR A 49 -8.27 -5.69 -11.52
C TYR A 49 -6.86 -5.65 -12.08
N TYR A 50 -6.01 -4.86 -11.41
CA TYR A 50 -4.59 -4.73 -11.73
C TYR A 50 -4.31 -4.54 -13.23
N GLY A 51 -5.04 -3.59 -13.85
CA GLY A 51 -5.03 -3.37 -15.29
C GLY A 51 -6.18 -4.09 -16.00
N ASN A 52 -5.86 -4.86 -17.03
CA ASN A 52 -6.81 -5.48 -17.94
C ASN A 52 -7.20 -6.92 -17.56
N ILE A 53 -6.98 -7.35 -16.31
CA ILE A 53 -7.37 -8.69 -15.87
C ILE A 53 -8.87 -8.68 -15.54
N ASN A 54 -9.68 -9.40 -16.32
CA ASN A 54 -11.12 -9.46 -16.10
C ASN A 54 -11.46 -9.96 -14.69
N ASP A 55 -12.42 -9.28 -14.05
CA ASP A 55 -13.03 -9.78 -12.83
C ASP A 55 -14.03 -10.89 -13.19
N PRO A 56 -13.85 -12.13 -12.70
CA PRO A 56 -14.67 -13.28 -13.10
C PRO A 56 -16.14 -13.13 -12.69
N ARG A 57 -16.47 -12.20 -11.79
CA ARG A 57 -17.86 -11.90 -11.40
C ARG A 57 -18.66 -11.23 -12.53
N TRP A 58 -17.98 -10.67 -13.53
CA TRP A 58 -18.57 -10.03 -14.70
C TRP A 58 -18.51 -10.92 -15.96
N LYS A 59 -18.36 -12.24 -15.81
CA LYS A 59 -18.23 -13.16 -16.95
C LYS A 59 -19.36 -13.05 -17.99
N ASP A 60 -20.58 -12.74 -17.55
CA ASP A 60 -21.77 -12.67 -18.41
C ASP A 60 -21.89 -11.29 -19.11
N GLU A 61 -21.24 -10.26 -18.55
CA GLU A 61 -21.14 -8.91 -19.11
C GLU A 61 -19.72 -8.36 -18.87
N PRO A 62 -18.71 -8.75 -19.67
CA PRO A 62 -17.30 -8.53 -19.32
C PRO A 62 -16.82 -7.09 -19.42
N HIS A 63 -17.62 -6.19 -20.05
CA HIS A 63 -17.27 -4.79 -20.29
C HIS A 63 -15.88 -4.60 -20.91
N GLN A 64 -15.57 -5.37 -21.95
CA GLN A 64 -14.20 -5.52 -22.46
C GLN A 64 -13.54 -4.18 -22.84
N ASP A 65 -14.27 -3.23 -23.44
CA ASP A 65 -13.74 -1.90 -23.76
C ASP A 65 -13.23 -1.14 -22.51
N LEU A 66 -13.88 -1.34 -21.37
CA LEU A 66 -13.47 -0.75 -20.08
C LEU A 66 -12.30 -1.52 -19.46
N VAL A 67 -12.25 -2.84 -19.64
CA VAL A 67 -11.15 -3.68 -19.19
C VAL A 67 -9.86 -3.31 -19.94
N ASP A 68 -9.92 -3.23 -21.28
CA ASP A 68 -8.76 -3.00 -22.15
C ASP A 68 -8.12 -1.62 -21.95
N LYS A 69 -8.92 -0.60 -21.59
CA LYS A 69 -8.41 0.75 -21.31
C LYS A 69 -7.89 0.96 -19.88
N SER A 70 -7.92 -0.07 -19.04
CA SER A 70 -7.55 0.04 -17.62
C SER A 70 -6.06 0.23 -17.45
N ILE A 71 -5.70 1.25 -16.67
CA ILE A 71 -4.33 1.53 -16.26
C ILE A 71 -3.88 0.44 -15.28
N VAL A 72 -2.72 -0.15 -15.56
CA VAL A 72 -2.04 -1.05 -14.63
C VAL A 72 -1.46 -0.21 -13.49
N PRO A 73 -1.80 -0.49 -12.23
CA PRO A 73 -1.21 0.21 -11.08
C PRO A 73 0.30 0.01 -10.99
N ASP A 74 1.02 1.03 -10.49
CA ASP A 74 2.49 1.08 -10.57
C ASP A 74 3.21 0.04 -9.69
N VAL A 75 2.76 -0.16 -8.44
CA VAL A 75 3.48 -0.99 -7.46
C VAL A 75 2.53 -1.95 -6.75
N PRO A 76 2.69 -3.28 -6.92
CA PRO A 76 1.91 -4.25 -6.17
C PRO A 76 2.41 -4.33 -4.72
N MET A 77 1.49 -4.31 -3.77
CA MET A 77 1.78 -4.34 -2.34
C MET A 77 1.46 -5.70 -1.70
N GLY A 78 1.03 -6.69 -2.50
CA GLY A 78 0.60 -8.01 -2.03
C GLY A 78 -0.90 -8.09 -1.84
N SER A 79 -1.46 -9.30 -1.88
CA SER A 79 -2.90 -9.52 -1.74
C SER A 79 -3.32 -9.43 -0.28
N HIS A 80 -4.44 -8.74 -0.02
CA HIS A 80 -5.06 -8.63 1.30
C HIS A 80 -4.19 -7.98 2.37
N THR A 81 -3.18 -7.19 2.01
CA THR A 81 -2.30 -6.52 2.98
C THR A 81 -2.96 -5.36 3.71
N ALA A 82 -4.06 -4.84 3.17
CA ALA A 82 -4.73 -3.62 3.62
C ALA A 82 -3.73 -2.46 3.69
N SER A 83 -3.20 -2.07 2.52
CA SER A 83 -2.30 -0.90 2.39
C SER A 83 -3.09 0.40 2.54
N LEU A 84 -3.01 1.04 3.72
CA LEU A 84 -3.89 2.16 4.11
C LEU A 84 -3.18 3.52 4.18
N GLY A 85 -1.96 3.57 4.71
CA GLY A 85 -1.18 4.80 4.83
C GLY A 85 -0.17 4.93 3.70
N LEU A 86 0.14 6.16 3.28
CA LEU A 86 1.21 6.48 2.33
C LEU A 86 1.81 7.83 2.68
N THR A 87 3.14 7.91 2.81
CA THR A 87 3.86 9.19 2.92
C THR A 87 5.23 9.12 2.26
N PHE A 88 5.64 10.17 1.56
CA PHE A 88 7.00 10.32 1.04
C PHE A 88 7.94 10.89 2.11
N TYR A 89 9.14 10.35 2.20
CA TYR A 89 10.14 10.77 3.18
C TYR A 89 11.04 11.88 2.63
N THR A 90 10.82 13.11 3.07
CA THR A 90 11.59 14.30 2.63
C THR A 90 12.50 14.88 3.70
N ALA A 91 12.58 14.27 4.89
CA ALA A 91 13.53 14.68 5.94
C ALA A 91 14.94 14.10 5.69
N ASP A 92 15.91 14.49 6.52
CA ASP A 92 17.33 14.09 6.39
C ASP A 92 17.82 13.23 7.56
N THR A 93 16.92 12.83 8.47
CA THR A 93 17.27 12.12 9.71
C THR A 93 17.51 10.63 9.49
N PHE A 94 16.75 9.98 8.60
CA PHE A 94 17.00 8.59 8.20
C PHE A 94 18.15 8.52 7.18
N PRO A 95 18.80 7.34 7.03
CA PRO A 95 19.80 7.14 5.98
C PRO A 95 19.31 7.60 4.60
N SER A 96 20.21 8.13 3.77
CA SER A 96 19.87 8.74 2.48
C SER A 96 19.13 7.81 1.52
N THR A 97 19.24 6.49 1.69
CA THR A 97 18.48 5.49 0.94
C THR A 97 16.96 5.65 1.08
N TYR A 98 16.48 6.23 2.18
CA TYR A 98 15.05 6.48 2.41
C TYR A 98 14.56 7.78 1.80
N LYS A 99 15.47 8.69 1.44
CA LYS A 99 15.14 10.02 0.92
C LYS A 99 14.33 9.89 -0.36
N ASN A 100 13.22 10.62 -0.43
CA ASN A 100 12.28 10.67 -1.54
C ASN A 100 11.59 9.34 -1.87
N GLY A 101 11.78 8.29 -1.07
CA GLY A 101 10.98 7.07 -1.16
C GLY A 101 9.68 7.18 -0.37
N ALA A 102 8.80 6.20 -0.53
CA ALA A 102 7.48 6.17 0.11
C ALA A 102 7.43 5.11 1.22
N PHE A 103 6.91 5.49 2.39
CA PHE A 103 6.49 4.54 3.42
C PHE A 103 5.01 4.23 3.26
N VAL A 104 4.65 2.95 3.42
CA VAL A 104 3.27 2.46 3.26
C VAL A 104 2.90 1.62 4.47
N GLY A 105 1.85 2.04 5.20
CA GLY A 105 1.31 1.27 6.32
C GLY A 105 0.39 0.17 5.84
N GLN A 106 0.65 -1.08 6.27
CA GLN A 106 -0.14 -2.26 5.94
C GLN A 106 -0.83 -2.83 7.19
N HIS A 107 -2.14 -2.67 7.25
CA HIS A 107 -2.97 -3.02 8.42
C HIS A 107 -3.09 -4.51 8.65
N GLY A 108 -2.97 -5.27 7.57
CA GLY A 108 -2.96 -6.72 7.60
C GLY A 108 -4.27 -7.39 7.22
N SER A 109 -4.16 -8.60 6.69
CA SER A 109 -5.26 -9.39 6.18
C SER A 109 -6.22 -9.85 7.29
N TRP A 110 -7.52 -9.77 7.03
CA TRP A 110 -8.56 -10.42 7.85
C TRP A 110 -9.20 -11.65 7.17
N ASN A 111 -9.00 -11.81 5.85
CA ASN A 111 -9.69 -12.81 5.01
C ASN A 111 -8.70 -13.67 4.20
N ARG A 112 -7.66 -14.19 4.85
CA ARG A 112 -6.65 -15.09 4.28
C ARG A 112 -6.26 -16.14 5.31
N ALA A 113 -5.83 -17.32 4.85
CA ALA A 113 -5.40 -18.42 5.71
C ALA A 113 -4.06 -18.13 6.42
N GLU A 114 -3.15 -17.45 5.73
CA GLU A 114 -1.85 -16.98 6.23
C GLU A 114 -1.87 -15.45 6.25
N PHE A 115 -1.33 -14.85 7.29
CA PHE A 115 -1.30 -13.41 7.48
C PHE A 115 -0.46 -12.73 6.39
N ALA A 116 -0.98 -11.62 5.86
CA ALA A 116 -0.27 -10.75 4.94
C ALA A 116 -0.39 -9.31 5.43
N GLY A 117 0.64 -8.49 5.25
CA GLY A 117 0.69 -7.13 5.80
C GLY A 117 1.27 -7.11 7.22
N TYR A 118 0.61 -6.40 8.14
CA TYR A 118 1.06 -6.22 9.54
C TYR A 118 2.48 -5.63 9.62
N LYS A 119 2.73 -4.59 8.82
CA LYS A 119 4.06 -3.99 8.67
C LYS A 119 3.99 -2.59 8.09
N VAL A 120 5.13 -1.90 8.11
CA VAL A 120 5.38 -0.75 7.22
C VAL A 120 6.33 -1.21 6.13
N MET A 121 5.93 -0.98 4.88
CA MET A 121 6.76 -1.18 3.70
C MET A 121 7.47 0.13 3.35
N PHE A 122 8.66 0.04 2.78
CA PHE A 122 9.33 1.13 2.09
C PHE A 122 9.40 0.83 0.59
N VAL A 123 9.11 1.83 -0.23
CA VAL A 123 9.25 1.78 -1.68
C VAL A 123 10.30 2.82 -2.06
N PRO A 124 11.51 2.42 -2.47
CA PRO A 124 12.50 3.36 -2.97
C PRO A 124 12.02 4.01 -4.26
N PHE A 125 12.46 5.24 -4.52
CA PHE A 125 12.19 5.94 -5.76
C PHE A 125 13.48 6.48 -6.36
N GLU A 126 13.69 6.24 -7.65
CA GLU A 126 14.80 6.78 -8.42
C GLU A 126 14.25 7.73 -9.47
N ASN A 127 14.61 9.02 -9.37
CA ASN A 127 14.14 10.07 -10.29
C ASN A 127 12.61 10.07 -10.49
N GLY A 128 11.84 9.83 -9.42
CA GLY A 128 10.38 9.77 -9.49
C GLY A 128 9.78 8.43 -9.91
N THR A 129 10.61 7.43 -10.20
CA THR A 129 10.18 6.08 -10.60
C THR A 129 10.28 5.11 -9.41
N PRO A 130 9.21 4.40 -9.03
CA PRO A 130 9.26 3.44 -7.94
C PRO A 130 10.17 2.26 -8.27
N GLN A 131 10.86 1.76 -7.25
CA GLN A 131 11.68 0.55 -7.29
C GLN A 131 11.00 -0.58 -6.50
N GLN A 132 11.69 -1.71 -6.36
CA GLN A 132 11.20 -2.87 -5.65
C GLN A 132 10.88 -2.52 -4.17
N PRO A 133 9.65 -2.79 -3.68
CA PRO A 133 9.30 -2.60 -2.28
C PRO A 133 10.10 -3.50 -1.34
N GLU A 134 10.41 -3.00 -0.15
CA GLU A 134 11.11 -3.71 0.92
C GLU A 134 10.43 -3.53 2.28
N ASP A 135 10.65 -4.49 3.17
CA ASP A 135 10.16 -4.44 4.55
C ASP A 135 10.95 -3.36 5.34
N PHE A 136 10.23 -2.43 5.99
CA PHE A 136 10.86 -1.38 6.82
C PHE A 136 10.65 -1.62 8.32
N LEU A 137 9.39 -1.80 8.75
CA LEU A 137 9.04 -2.07 10.14
C LEU A 137 8.16 -3.32 10.21
N THR A 138 8.70 -4.38 10.82
CA THR A 138 8.06 -5.69 10.95
C THR A 138 8.05 -6.14 12.41
N GLY A 139 7.57 -7.37 12.66
CA GLY A 139 7.51 -7.94 14.00
C GLY A 139 6.18 -7.69 14.74
N PHE A 140 5.13 -7.26 14.01
CA PHE A 140 3.80 -7.09 14.59
C PHE A 140 3.00 -8.40 14.70
N ILE A 141 3.40 -9.47 14.00
CA ILE A 141 2.76 -10.79 14.14
C ILE A 141 3.42 -11.50 15.33
N ALA A 142 2.63 -11.79 16.37
CA ALA A 142 3.11 -12.41 17.59
C ALA A 142 3.05 -13.94 17.49
N ASP A 143 1.92 -14.45 16.99
CA ASP A 143 1.66 -15.87 16.82
C ASP A 143 0.60 -16.03 15.71
N GLU A 144 1.04 -16.44 14.53
CA GLU A 144 0.17 -16.56 13.36
C GLU A 144 -0.84 -17.70 13.53
N GLU A 145 -0.44 -18.84 14.11
CA GLU A 145 -1.31 -20.00 14.32
C GLU A 145 -2.44 -19.66 15.31
N ALA A 146 -2.13 -18.88 16.35
CA ALA A 146 -3.12 -18.41 17.32
C ALA A 146 -3.85 -17.13 16.89
N GLY A 147 -3.55 -16.57 15.72
CA GLY A 147 -4.14 -15.33 15.21
C GLY A 147 -3.84 -14.09 16.07
N LYS A 148 -2.68 -14.05 16.75
CA LYS A 148 -2.29 -12.96 17.65
C LYS A 148 -1.33 -12.00 16.98
N VAL A 149 -1.60 -10.71 17.15
CA VAL A 149 -0.76 -9.61 16.67
C VAL A 149 -0.50 -8.61 17.80
N TYR A 150 0.65 -7.95 17.74
CA TYR A 150 1.02 -6.85 18.63
C TYR A 150 0.50 -5.49 18.14
N GLY A 151 0.16 -5.39 16.86
CA GLY A 151 -0.33 -4.15 16.28
C GLY A 151 -0.68 -4.25 14.80
N ARG A 152 -1.41 -3.24 14.31
CA ARG A 152 -1.90 -3.18 12.93
C ARG A 152 -1.58 -1.81 12.33
N PRO A 153 -0.44 -1.65 11.63
CA PRO A 153 -0.05 -0.36 11.05
C PRO A 153 -1.08 0.21 10.06
N VAL A 154 -1.54 1.45 10.27
CA VAL A 154 -2.47 2.16 9.38
C VAL A 154 -1.79 3.36 8.74
N GLY A 155 -1.82 4.50 9.44
CA GLY A 155 -1.31 5.77 8.97
C GLY A 155 0.18 5.90 9.23
N VAL A 156 0.89 6.51 8.30
CA VAL A 156 2.30 6.85 8.43
C VAL A 156 2.49 8.34 8.15
N ALA A 157 3.32 9.01 8.95
CA ALA A 157 3.59 10.43 8.80
C ALA A 157 5.00 10.78 9.26
N VAL A 158 5.65 11.72 8.57
CA VAL A 158 6.96 12.25 8.99
C VAL A 158 6.74 13.36 10.01
N ALA A 159 7.30 13.20 11.21
CA ALA A 159 7.27 14.20 12.26
C ALA A 159 8.25 15.36 11.98
N PRO A 160 8.11 16.53 12.63
CA PRO A 160 9.01 17.67 12.41
C PRO A 160 10.49 17.41 12.70
N ASP A 161 10.82 16.42 13.53
CA ASP A 161 12.19 15.99 13.82
C ASP A 161 12.74 14.96 12.81
N GLY A 162 11.97 14.66 11.76
CA GLY A 162 12.30 13.71 10.70
C GLY A 162 12.14 12.24 11.10
N SER A 163 11.57 11.94 12.28
CA SER A 163 11.15 10.58 12.63
C SER A 163 9.88 10.17 11.89
N LEU A 164 9.66 8.86 11.73
CA LEU A 164 8.43 8.32 11.18
C LEU A 164 7.47 7.97 12.33
N LEU A 165 6.26 8.49 12.28
CA LEU A 165 5.15 8.08 13.15
C LEU A 165 4.33 7.01 12.42
N VAL A 166 3.99 5.95 13.14
CA VAL A 166 3.16 4.85 12.64
C VAL A 166 1.97 4.68 13.59
N ASN A 167 0.76 4.89 13.07
CA ASN A 167 -0.45 4.67 13.82
C ASN A 167 -0.84 3.18 13.80
N ASP A 168 -1.18 2.66 14.98
CA ASP A 168 -1.80 1.37 15.19
C ASP A 168 -3.16 1.60 15.84
N ASP A 169 -4.22 1.45 15.05
CA ASP A 169 -5.58 1.78 15.46
C ASP A 169 -6.21 0.72 16.37
N ASP A 170 -5.82 -0.55 16.21
CA ASP A 170 -6.33 -1.69 16.97
C ASP A 170 -5.87 -1.66 18.43
N SER A 171 -4.60 -1.27 18.66
CA SER A 171 -4.04 -1.13 20.01
C SER A 171 -4.13 0.29 20.59
N GLY A 172 -4.45 1.29 19.76
CA GLY A 172 -4.47 2.70 20.16
C GLY A 172 -3.07 3.30 20.40
N ILE A 173 -2.04 2.76 19.74
CA ILE A 173 -0.64 3.16 19.91
C ILE A 173 -0.17 4.02 18.72
N ILE A 174 0.68 5.01 18.99
CA ILE A 174 1.51 5.68 17.99
C ILE A 174 2.96 5.26 18.20
N TRP A 175 3.51 4.51 17.25
CA TRP A 175 4.92 4.13 17.26
C TRP A 175 5.75 5.26 16.65
N LYS A 176 6.90 5.56 17.24
CA LYS A 176 7.88 6.50 16.69
C LYS A 176 9.14 5.73 16.30
N VAL A 177 9.48 5.78 15.01
CA VAL A 177 10.71 5.21 14.46
C VAL A 177 11.69 6.35 14.20
N ALA A 178 12.84 6.31 14.88
CA ALA A 178 13.89 7.31 14.77
C ALA A 178 15.24 6.64 14.44
N ALA A 179 16.04 7.28 13.60
CA ALA A 179 17.44 6.90 13.44
C ALA A 179 18.21 7.18 14.74
N LYS A 180 19.24 6.37 15.00
CA LYS A 180 20.13 6.53 16.16
C LYS A 180 21.32 7.40 15.83
#